data_AF-A0AAV8ZGY0-F1
#
_entry.id   AF-A0AAV8ZGY0-F1
#
_cell.length_a   1.000
_cell.length_b   1.000
_cell.length_c   1.000
_cell.angle_alpha   90.00
_cell.angle_beta   90.00
_cell.angle_gamma   90.00
#
_symmetry.space_group_name_H-M   'P 1'
#
loop_
_entity.id
_entity.type
_entity.pdbx_description
1 polymer ?
#
loop_
_entity_poly.entity_id
_entity_poly.type
_entity_poly.pdbx_seq_one_letter_code
_entity_poly.pdbx_strand_id
1 'polypeptide(L)'
;MLRVQVKQRVNLKFLVKLGKTLTDAYAILKEVYGDECLSRTQVFEWFKRFKEGRETTDDDPRPGLASTSKTDENLKKIGKLICEDRRLSIRGFAEITGIDKECVRQILHESFNMRKVCTCPRFEYNPSSVLYAPLLPSYGTC
;
A
#
# COMPACT_ATOMS: atom_id res chain seq x y z
N MET A 1 -4.67 9.42 17.85
CA MET A 1 -4.18 10.78 18.13
C MET A 1 -4.25 11.57 16.83
N LEU A 2 -5.13 12.57 16.70
CA LEU A 2 -5.23 13.37 15.47
C LEU A 2 -3.95 14.20 15.29
N ARG A 3 -3.36 14.17 14.08
CA ARG A 3 -2.18 14.98 13.74
C ARG A 3 -2.47 16.47 14.02
N VAL A 4 -1.50 17.20 14.56
CA VAL A 4 -1.62 18.62 14.93
C VAL A 4 -2.16 19.47 13.76
N GLN A 5 -1.72 19.18 12.53
CA GLN A 5 -2.20 19.86 11.31
C GLN A 5 -3.70 19.68 11.04
N VAL A 6 -4.29 18.52 11.35
CA VAL A 6 -5.73 18.29 11.14
C VAL A 6 -6.55 19.15 12.10
N LYS A 7 -6.11 19.29 13.36
CA LYS A 7 -6.76 20.16 14.35
C LYS A 7 -6.76 21.63 13.90
N GLN A 8 -5.64 22.10 13.34
CA GLN A 8 -5.53 23.46 12.81
C GLN A 8 -6.50 23.71 11.65
N ARG A 9 -6.66 22.74 10.74
CA ARG A 9 -7.62 22.84 9.62
C ARG A 9 -9.07 22.86 10.10
N VAL A 10 -9.41 22.10 11.13
CA VAL A 10 -10.76 22.15 11.75
C VAL A 10 -11.04 23.53 12.34
N ASN A 11 -10.07 24.11 13.07
CA ASN A 11 -10.22 25.47 13.61
C ASN A 11 -10.32 26.52 12.50
N LEU A 12 -9.54 26.36 11.42
CA LEU A 12 -9.63 27.23 10.25
C LEU A 12 -11.02 27.16 9.59
N LYS A 13 -11.59 25.97 9.46
CA LYS A 13 -12.97 25.78 8.95
C LYS A 13 -13.99 26.51 9.82
N PHE A 14 -13.84 26.45 11.14
CA PHE A 14 -14.68 27.19 12.09
C PHE A 14 -14.56 28.71 11.89
N LEU A 15 -13.35 29.24 11.74
CA LEU A 15 -13.09 30.67 11.50
C LEU A 15 -13.69 31.16 10.16
N VAL A 16 -13.65 30.32 9.12
CA VAL A 16 -14.29 30.61 7.83
C VAL A 16 -15.81 30.66 7.98
N LYS A 17 -16.42 29.72 8.72
CA LYS A 17 -17.87 29.74 9.01
C LYS A 17 -18.30 30.94 9.86
N LEU A 18 -17.42 31.44 10.72
CA LEU A 18 -17.62 32.68 11.47
C LEU A 18 -17.50 33.96 10.62
N GLY A 19 -17.11 33.85 9.34
CA GLY A 19 -16.97 35.00 8.45
C GLY A 19 -15.71 35.85 8.70
N LYS A 20 -14.67 35.29 9.35
CA LYS A 20 -13.40 35.99 9.56
C LYS A 20 -12.63 36.14 8.25
N THR A 21 -11.85 37.21 8.14
CA THR A 21 -10.94 37.40 7.01
C THR A 21 -9.74 36.45 7.12
N LEU A 22 -9.03 36.22 6.02
CA LEU A 22 -7.81 35.41 6.01
C LEU A 22 -6.77 35.90 7.04
N THR A 23 -6.56 37.21 7.09
CA THR A 23 -5.56 37.83 7.95
C THR A 23 -5.89 37.62 9.42
N ASP A 24 -7.17 37.79 9.79
CA ASP A 24 -7.65 37.55 11.15
C ASP A 24 -7.54 36.06 11.50
N ALA A 25 -7.94 35.18 10.58
CA ALA A 25 -7.89 33.74 10.81
C ALA A 25 -6.43 33.25 11.02
N TYR A 26 -5.49 33.79 10.24
CA TYR A 26 -4.06 33.49 10.41
C TYR A 26 -3.50 34.03 11.73
N ALA A 27 -3.88 35.25 12.13
CA ALA A 27 -3.45 35.82 13.40
C ALA A 27 -3.93 34.96 14.60
N ILE A 28 -5.22 34.57 14.59
CA ILE A 28 -5.80 33.71 15.63
C ILE A 28 -5.13 32.33 15.65
N LEU A 29 -4.88 31.73 14.47
CA LEU A 29 -4.16 30.46 14.39
C LEU A 29 -2.73 30.57 14.95
N LYS A 30 -2.02 31.66 14.64
CA LYS A 30 -0.66 31.88 15.12
C LYS A 30 -0.61 32.12 16.63
N GLU A 31 -1.61 32.77 17.20
CA GLU A 31 -1.71 32.96 18.65
C GLU A 31 -1.97 31.63 19.38
N VAL A 32 -2.81 30.76 18.82
CA VAL A 32 -3.15 29.46 19.44
C VAL A 32 -2.04 28.41 19.28
N TYR A 33 -1.40 28.36 18.12
CA TYR A 33 -0.45 27.28 17.77
C TYR A 33 1.02 27.71 17.78
N GLY A 34 1.32 29.01 17.88
CA GLY A 34 2.68 29.53 17.94
C GLY A 34 3.54 29.08 16.76
N ASP A 35 4.67 28.45 17.06
CA ASP A 35 5.65 27.97 16.07
C ASP A 35 5.19 26.71 15.33
N GLU A 36 4.21 25.97 15.87
CA GLU A 36 3.63 24.79 15.20
C GLU A 36 2.52 25.18 14.20
N CYS A 37 2.23 26.47 14.03
CA CYS A 37 1.20 26.96 13.12
C CYS A 37 1.50 26.62 11.65
N LEU A 38 0.46 26.27 10.89
CA LEU A 38 0.52 26.14 9.43
C LEU A 38 1.10 27.41 8.79
N SER A 39 1.89 27.20 7.73
CA SER A 39 2.43 28.32 6.95
C SER A 39 1.31 29.17 6.35
N ARG A 40 1.59 30.45 6.13
CA ARG A 40 0.63 31.41 5.56
C ARG A 40 0.03 30.93 4.23
N THR A 41 0.85 30.29 3.38
CA THR A 41 0.42 29.70 2.10
C THR A 41 -0.57 28.56 2.30
N GLN A 42 -0.30 27.64 3.23
CA GLN A 42 -1.21 26.53 3.53
C GLN A 42 -2.54 27.03 4.10
N VAL A 43 -2.50 28.01 5.02
CA VAL A 43 -3.72 28.64 5.56
C VAL A 43 -4.54 29.27 4.44
N PHE A 44 -3.90 29.94 3.48
CA PHE A 44 -4.58 30.49 2.31
C PHE A 44 -5.25 29.44 1.43
N GLU A 45 -4.54 28.36 1.09
CA GLU A 45 -5.11 27.27 0.29
C GLU A 45 -6.33 26.64 0.97
N TRP A 46 -6.22 26.34 2.26
CA TRP A 46 -7.33 25.76 3.02
C TRP A 46 -8.49 26.74 3.20
N PHE A 47 -8.21 28.02 3.47
CA PHE A 47 -9.23 29.06 3.58
C PHE A 47 -10.02 29.18 2.27
N LYS A 48 -9.33 29.20 1.12
CA LYS A 48 -9.97 29.23 -0.20
C LYS A 48 -10.86 27.99 -0.41
N ARG A 49 -10.35 26.79 -0.13
CA ARG A 49 -11.10 25.52 -0.26
C ARG A 49 -12.35 25.51 0.62
N PHE A 50 -12.28 25.99 1.85
CA PHE A 50 -13.44 26.08 2.74
C PHE A 50 -14.45 27.12 2.28
N LYS A 51 -13.99 28.24 1.70
CA LYS A 51 -14.86 29.26 1.11
C LYS A 51 -15.60 28.73 -0.14
N GLU A 52 -14.97 27.83 -0.88
CA GLU A 52 -15.56 27.10 -2.01
C GLU A 52 -16.54 25.99 -1.60
N GLY A 53 -16.80 25.80 -0.30
CA GLY A 53 -17.81 24.87 0.21
C GLY A 53 -17.31 23.47 0.55
N ARG A 54 -15.98 23.23 0.52
CA ARG A 54 -15.42 21.94 0.93
C ARG A 54 -15.64 21.69 2.43
N GLU A 55 -16.13 20.49 2.79
CA GLU A 55 -16.35 20.14 4.20
C GLU A 55 -15.24 19.27 4.82
N THR A 56 -14.45 18.57 4.01
CA THR A 56 -13.43 17.65 4.50
C THR A 56 -12.16 18.40 4.94
N THR A 57 -11.57 17.98 6.06
CA THR A 57 -10.29 18.52 6.59
C THR A 57 -9.10 17.62 6.28
N ASP A 58 -9.38 16.41 5.77
CA ASP A 58 -8.38 15.47 5.28
C ASP A 58 -7.83 15.90 3.92
N ASP A 59 -6.58 15.53 3.68
CA ASP A 59 -5.95 15.70 2.39
C ASP A 59 -6.75 14.96 1.30
N ASP A 60 -6.72 15.52 0.09
CA ASP A 60 -7.18 14.77 -1.07
C ASP A 60 -6.41 13.46 -1.17
N PRO A 61 -7.03 12.39 -1.68
CA PRO A 61 -6.29 11.18 -2.02
C PRO A 61 -5.14 11.60 -2.93
N ARG A 62 -3.91 11.53 -2.39
CA ARG A 62 -2.73 11.88 -3.16
C ARG A 62 -2.73 10.92 -4.34
N PRO A 63 -2.61 11.42 -5.59
CA PRO A 63 -2.25 10.56 -6.70
C PRO A 63 -0.82 10.09 -6.42
N GLY A 64 -0.70 9.08 -5.56
CA GLY A 64 0.46 8.22 -5.56
C GLY A 64 0.44 7.51 -6.90
N LEU A 65 1.60 7.44 -7.54
CA LEU A 65 1.84 6.60 -8.70
C LEU A 65 1.07 5.30 -8.47
N ALA A 66 -0.04 5.12 -9.19
CA ALA A 66 -0.63 3.81 -9.28
C ALA A 66 0.49 2.99 -9.86
N SER A 67 1.13 2.15 -9.04
CA SER A 67 2.01 1.12 -9.59
C SER A 67 1.18 0.51 -10.71
N THR A 68 1.69 0.58 -11.93
CA THR A 68 1.04 0.14 -13.18
C THR A 68 0.51 -1.30 -13.09
N SER A 69 0.85 -1.99 -12.01
CA SER A 69 0.24 -3.21 -11.49
C SER A 69 -1.28 -3.15 -11.28
N LYS A 70 -1.86 -2.11 -10.70
CA LYS A 70 -3.26 -2.12 -10.20
C LYS A 70 -4.32 -1.63 -11.20
N THR A 71 -4.08 -1.72 -12.50
CA THR A 71 -5.13 -1.45 -13.49
C THR A 71 -6.26 -2.49 -13.34
N ASP A 72 -7.52 -2.06 -13.46
CA ASP A 72 -8.71 -2.94 -13.33
C ASP A 72 -8.65 -4.16 -14.28
N GLU A 73 -8.06 -3.99 -15.46
CA GLU A 73 -7.80 -5.07 -16.41
C GLU A 73 -6.86 -6.15 -15.85
N ASN A 74 -5.80 -5.76 -15.15
CA ASN A 74 -4.84 -6.68 -14.55
C ASN A 74 -5.46 -7.43 -13.36
N LEU A 75 -6.28 -6.74 -12.57
CA LEU A 75 -7.05 -7.34 -11.49
C LEU A 75 -8.02 -8.40 -12.02
N LYS A 76 -8.73 -8.11 -13.11
CA LYS A 76 -9.63 -9.07 -13.77
C LYS A 76 -8.90 -10.28 -14.32
N LYS A 77 -7.75 -10.08 -14.98
CA LYS A 77 -6.93 -11.19 -15.51
C LYS A 77 -6.44 -12.11 -14.40
N ILE A 78 -5.85 -11.55 -13.33
CA ILE A 78 -5.38 -12.32 -12.19
C ILE A 78 -6.55 -12.99 -11.46
N GLY A 79 -7.68 -12.30 -11.30
CA GLY A 79 -8.89 -12.85 -10.69
C GLY A 79 -9.44 -14.08 -11.43
N LYS A 80 -9.45 -14.06 -12.76
CA LYS A 80 -9.83 -15.23 -13.57
C LYS A 80 -8.89 -16.42 -13.34
N LEU A 81 -7.58 -16.17 -13.35
CA LEU A 81 -6.57 -17.20 -13.11
C LEU A 81 -6.63 -17.79 -11.69
N ILE A 82 -6.99 -16.99 -10.69
CA ILE A 82 -7.22 -17.49 -9.32
C ILE A 82 -8.44 -18.40 -9.26
N CYS A 83 -9.52 -18.07 -9.98
CA CYS A 83 -10.73 -18.90 -10.06
C CYS A 83 -10.47 -20.22 -10.79
N GLU A 84 -9.59 -20.21 -11.80
CA GLU A 84 -9.15 -21.42 -12.51
C GLU A 84 -8.24 -22.27 -11.63
N ASP A 85 -7.13 -21.71 -11.13
CA ASP A 85 -6.15 -22.42 -10.31
C ASP A 85 -5.62 -21.56 -9.15
N ARG A 86 -6.22 -21.73 -7.96
CA ARG A 86 -5.83 -21.00 -6.75
C ARG A 86 -4.42 -21.32 -6.24
N ARG A 87 -3.80 -22.41 -6.71
CA ARG A 87 -2.47 -22.89 -6.27
C ARG A 87 -1.31 -22.41 -7.15
N LEU A 88 -1.58 -21.55 -8.13
CA LEU A 88 -0.54 -21.02 -9.01
C LEU A 88 0.52 -20.22 -8.23
N SER A 89 1.78 -20.42 -8.60
CA SER A 89 2.90 -19.65 -8.05
C SER A 89 2.94 -18.24 -8.63
N ILE A 90 3.56 -17.30 -7.92
CA ILE A 90 3.75 -15.92 -8.41
C ILE A 90 4.45 -15.90 -9.77
N ARG A 91 5.37 -16.86 -10.02
CA ARG A 91 6.04 -17.01 -11.33
C ARG A 91 5.05 -17.39 -12.44
N GLY A 92 4.14 -18.34 -12.18
CA GLY A 92 3.13 -18.76 -13.14
C GLY A 92 2.17 -17.63 -13.51
N PHE A 93 1.73 -16.84 -12.53
CA PHE A 93 0.91 -15.65 -12.81
C PHE A 93 1.65 -14.63 -13.69
N ALA A 94 2.93 -14.36 -13.42
CA ALA A 94 3.73 -13.43 -14.21
C ALA A 94 3.93 -13.92 -15.66
N GLU A 95 4.15 -15.21 -15.85
CA GLU A 95 4.33 -15.83 -17.17
C GLU A 95 3.04 -15.78 -18.00
N ILE A 96 1.87 -16.02 -17.38
CA ILE A 96 0.58 -16.00 -18.08
C ILE A 96 0.09 -14.57 -18.37
N THR A 97 0.27 -13.66 -17.41
CA THR A 97 -0.26 -12.28 -17.53
C THR A 97 0.71 -11.31 -18.20
N GLY A 98 1.99 -11.66 -18.31
CA GLY A 98 3.05 -10.77 -18.78
C GLY A 98 3.36 -9.61 -17.82
N ILE A 99 2.86 -9.69 -16.58
CA ILE A 99 3.03 -8.66 -15.56
C ILE A 99 4.26 -9.00 -14.70
N ASP A 100 4.97 -7.98 -14.23
CA ASP A 100 6.09 -8.16 -13.33
C ASP A 100 5.70 -8.93 -12.05
N LYS A 101 6.63 -9.76 -11.56
CA LYS A 101 6.40 -10.66 -10.41
C LYS A 101 6.08 -9.88 -9.14
N GLU A 102 6.67 -8.71 -8.96
CA GLU A 102 6.45 -7.87 -7.78
C GLU A 102 5.06 -7.23 -7.82
N CYS A 103 4.60 -6.87 -9.01
CA CYS A 103 3.25 -6.38 -9.25
C CYS A 103 2.19 -7.44 -8.93
N VAL A 104 2.38 -8.68 -9.40
CA VAL A 104 1.51 -9.82 -9.06
C VAL A 104 1.49 -10.06 -7.55
N ARG A 105 2.65 -10.04 -6.89
CA ARG A 105 2.76 -10.22 -5.43
C ARG A 105 1.95 -9.16 -4.67
N GLN A 106 2.06 -7.89 -5.06
CA GLN A 106 1.31 -6.78 -4.46
C GLN A 106 -0.20 -6.95 -4.65
N ILE A 107 -0.65 -7.29 -5.87
CA ILE A 107 -2.08 -7.50 -6.17
C ILE A 107 -2.65 -8.66 -5.34
N LEU A 108 -1.96 -9.80 -5.28
CA LEU A 108 -2.41 -10.96 -4.51
C LEU A 108 -2.54 -10.64 -3.01
N HIS A 109 -1.59 -9.87 -2.47
CA HIS A 109 -1.56 -9.52 -1.04
C HIS A 109 -2.53 -8.39 -0.68
N GLU A 110 -2.61 -7.33 -1.49
CA GLU A 110 -3.36 -6.11 -1.17
C GLU A 110 -4.80 -6.13 -1.71
N SER A 111 -5.03 -6.72 -2.89
CA SER A 111 -6.36 -6.73 -3.52
C SER A 111 -7.13 -8.03 -3.24
N PHE A 112 -6.46 -9.18 -3.23
CA PHE A 112 -7.09 -10.49 -2.98
C PHE A 112 -6.83 -11.03 -1.56
N ASN A 113 -6.05 -10.31 -0.75
CA ASN A 113 -5.73 -10.64 0.64
C ASN A 113 -5.23 -12.10 0.83
N MET A 114 -4.57 -12.64 -0.18
CA MET A 114 -4.03 -13.99 -0.18
C MET A 114 -2.72 -14.01 0.59
N ARG A 115 -2.65 -14.89 1.60
CA ARG A 115 -1.43 -15.14 2.37
C ARG A 115 -0.85 -16.48 1.96
N LYS A 116 0.48 -16.56 1.91
CA LYS A 116 1.19 -17.82 1.70
C LYS A 116 0.81 -18.77 2.84
N VAL A 117 0.04 -19.80 2.53
CA VAL A 117 -0.20 -20.90 3.47
C VAL A 117 1.07 -21.74 3.46
N CYS A 118 1.80 -21.73 4.57
CA CYS A 118 3.05 -22.47 4.70
C CYS A 118 2.81 -23.95 4.42
N THR A 119 3.42 -24.47 3.35
CA THR A 119 4.00 -25.82 3.36
C THR A 119 5.50 -25.61 3.48
N CYS A 120 6.07 -26.26 4.48
CA CYS A 120 7.43 -26.17 4.99
C CYS A 120 8.54 -25.99 3.92
N PRO A 121 9.61 -25.24 4.23
CA PRO A 121 10.78 -25.16 3.35
C PRO A 121 11.59 -26.44 3.54
N ARG A 122 11.39 -27.45 2.69
CA ARG A 122 12.37 -28.53 2.57
C ARG A 122 13.47 -28.07 1.62
N PHE A 123 14.42 -27.32 2.19
CA PHE A 123 15.73 -27.10 1.59
C PHE A 123 16.47 -28.45 1.53
N GLU A 124 16.85 -28.80 0.30
CA GLU A 124 18.01 -29.55 -0.18
C GLU A 124 18.76 -30.47 0.81
N TYR A 125 18.83 -31.76 0.46
CA TYR A 125 19.82 -32.70 0.99
C TYR A 125 21.22 -32.31 0.48
N ASN A 126 22.10 -31.94 1.41
CA ASN A 126 23.52 -31.66 1.16
C ASN A 126 24.33 -32.94 1.44
N PRO A 127 25.00 -33.57 0.45
CA PRO A 127 25.66 -34.87 0.60
C PRO A 127 27.04 -34.79 1.27
N SER A 128 27.44 -33.66 1.88
CA SER A 128 28.81 -33.46 2.37
C SER A 128 29.09 -33.92 3.81
N SER A 129 28.13 -34.55 4.50
CA SER A 129 28.34 -35.04 5.87
C SER A 129 28.14 -36.56 5.95
N VAL A 130 29.27 -37.25 5.78
CA VAL A 130 29.70 -38.52 6.40
C VAL A 130 28.94 -39.83 6.14
N LEU A 131 29.68 -40.70 5.43
CA LEU A 131 29.94 -42.13 5.69
C LEU A 131 28.79 -43.12 5.50
N TYR A 132 28.68 -43.67 4.27
CA TYR A 132 28.30 -45.07 4.09
C TYR A 132 28.98 -45.70 2.86
N ALA A 133 29.82 -46.69 3.10
CA ALA A 133 29.98 -47.89 2.28
C ALA A 133 30.27 -49.04 3.25
N PRO A 134 29.93 -50.32 2.98
CA PRO A 134 29.37 -50.94 1.77
C PRO A 134 28.02 -51.67 2.07
N LEU A 135 27.22 -52.19 1.14
CA LEU A 135 27.44 -53.40 0.34
C LEU A 135 26.37 -53.46 -0.75
N LEU A 136 26.81 -53.69 -1.98
CA LEU A 136 25.98 -54.06 -3.13
C LEU A 136 25.31 -55.43 -2.89
N PRO A 137 24.03 -55.63 -3.23
CA PRO A 137 23.57 -56.92 -3.68
C PRO A 137 23.90 -57.06 -5.17
N SER A 138 24.75 -58.04 -5.45
CA SER A 138 25.01 -58.59 -6.77
C SER A 138 23.72 -59.05 -7.43
N TYR A 139 23.35 -58.43 -8.56
CA TYR A 139 22.45 -59.06 -9.52
C TYR A 139 23.30 -59.47 -10.73
N GLY A 140 23.63 -60.75 -10.77
CA GLY A 140 24.13 -61.44 -11.94
C GLY A 140 23.13 -62.49 -12.37
N THR A 141 22.97 -62.59 -13.70
CA THR A 141 22.38 -63.68 -14.51
C THR A 141 20.88 -63.93 -14.35
N CYS A 142 20.07 -64.02 -15.42
CA CYS A 142 20.34 -64.50 -16.78
C CYS A 142 19.82 -63.55 -17.88
#